data_AF-A0A538TGH1-F1
#
_entry.id   AF-A0A538TGH1-F1
#
_cell.length_a   1.000
_cell.length_b   1.000
_cell.length_c   1.000
_cell.angle_alpha   90.00
_cell.angle_beta   90.00
_cell.angle_gamma   90.00
#
_symmetry.space_group_name_H-M   'P 1'
#
loop_
_entity.id
_entity.type
_entity.pdbx_description
1 polymer ?
#
loop_
_entity_poly.entity_id
_entity_poly.type
_entity_poly.pdbx_seq_one_letter_code
_entity_poly.pdbx_strand_id
1 'polypeptide(L)'
;MALVVFMRGVNVGGHKTFRPAALAKELVALDVVNVGAAGTFVVRKTVSQAKLRAELNKRLPFKAELMICPAADLQNLVWTDPFAGQPIPKGAKRFVTVLGKRPQTLPRLPILRPDGAEWQVKVVAVSGKFAVSLWRRLGRSLLYPNEVVEKIFGVPATTRNWNTIEAIRDILEGVS
;
A
#
# COMPACT_ATOMS: atom_id res chain seq x y z
N MET A 1 -0.71 -19.69 -2.29
CA MET A 1 -1.36 -18.46 -2.78
C MET A 1 -0.32 -17.37 -2.94
N ALA A 2 -0.47 -16.52 -3.96
CA ALA A 2 0.42 -15.39 -4.19
C ALA A 2 0.38 -14.38 -3.03
N LEU A 3 1.49 -13.70 -2.81
CA LEU A 3 1.64 -12.66 -1.79
C LEU A 3 1.99 -11.32 -2.43
N VAL A 4 1.60 -10.24 -1.78
CA VAL A 4 2.00 -8.88 -2.14
C VAL A 4 2.81 -8.29 -0.99
N VAL A 5 3.93 -7.66 -1.32
CA VAL A 5 4.85 -7.03 -0.37
C VAL A 5 4.86 -5.53 -0.61
N PHE A 6 4.69 -4.77 0.46
CA PHE A 6 4.87 -3.33 0.48
C PHE A 6 5.96 -2.97 1.49
N MET A 7 7.02 -2.34 1.01
CA MET A 7 8.10 -1.83 1.85
C MET A 7 7.79 -0.41 2.33
N ARG A 8 8.04 -0.14 3.60
CA ARG A 8 7.87 1.20 4.16
C ARG A 8 9.17 1.99 4.10
N GLY A 9 9.07 3.25 3.65
CA GLY A 9 10.12 4.25 3.80
C GLY A 9 11.39 3.95 3.02
N VAL A 10 11.28 3.26 1.88
CA VAL A 10 12.38 2.95 0.99
C VAL A 10 12.43 3.95 -0.17
N ASN A 11 13.63 4.27 -0.65
CA ASN A 11 13.85 5.19 -1.77
C ASN A 11 13.18 6.58 -1.59
N VAL A 12 13.09 7.06 -0.35
CA VAL A 12 12.51 8.39 -0.02
C VAL A 12 13.56 9.23 0.71
N GLY A 13 13.70 10.50 0.31
CA GLY A 13 14.63 11.44 0.93
C GLY A 13 16.11 10.99 0.93
N GLY A 14 16.51 10.13 -0.01
CA GLY A 14 17.87 9.58 -0.08
C GLY A 14 18.17 8.45 0.92
N HIS A 15 17.21 8.05 1.75
CA HIS A 15 17.39 6.99 2.75
C HIS A 15 16.89 5.62 2.26
N LYS A 16 17.47 4.56 2.82
CA LYS A 16 17.12 3.15 2.53
C LYS A 16 17.05 2.90 1.01
N THR A 17 18.05 3.40 0.31
CA THR A 17 18.13 3.38 -1.14
C THR A 17 18.51 1.99 -1.63
N PHE A 18 17.75 1.44 -2.57
CA PHE A 18 18.04 0.17 -3.24
C PHE A 18 17.38 0.14 -4.63
N ARG A 19 17.68 -0.90 -5.42
CA ARG A 19 17.09 -1.10 -6.75
C ARG A 19 16.03 -2.21 -6.71
N PRO A 20 14.72 -1.89 -6.65
CA PRO A 20 13.66 -2.91 -6.56
C PRO A 20 13.70 -3.93 -7.69
N ALA A 21 13.97 -3.49 -8.92
CA ALA A 21 14.08 -4.39 -10.07
C ALA A 21 15.28 -5.35 -9.95
N ALA A 22 16.39 -4.94 -9.33
CA ALA A 22 17.54 -5.82 -9.10
C ALA A 22 17.19 -6.88 -8.04
N LEU A 23 16.56 -6.47 -6.93
CA LEU A 23 16.09 -7.39 -5.90
C LEU A 23 15.11 -8.43 -6.45
N ALA A 24 14.18 -8.03 -7.34
CA ALA A 24 13.26 -8.95 -7.99
C ALA A 24 14.00 -10.02 -8.82
N LYS A 25 15.06 -9.63 -9.56
CA LYS A 25 15.90 -10.57 -10.32
C LYS A 25 16.62 -11.56 -9.41
N GLU A 26 17.12 -11.12 -8.26
CA GLU A 26 17.76 -12.00 -7.25
C GLU A 26 16.78 -12.99 -6.59
N LEU A 27 15.47 -12.75 -6.72
CA LEU A 27 14.40 -13.56 -6.16
C LEU A 27 13.61 -14.31 -7.25
N VAL A 28 14.20 -14.53 -8.43
CA VAL A 28 13.56 -15.22 -9.57
C VAL A 28 12.98 -16.60 -9.19
N ALA A 29 13.62 -17.32 -8.25
CA ALA A 29 13.15 -18.61 -7.76
C ALA A 29 11.77 -18.56 -7.05
N LEU A 30 11.34 -17.37 -6.63
CA LEU A 30 10.03 -17.09 -6.03
C LEU A 30 9.05 -16.42 -7.02
N ASP A 31 9.44 -16.21 -8.28
CA ASP A 31 8.66 -15.51 -9.30
C ASP A 31 8.16 -14.14 -8.78
N VAL A 32 9.14 -13.29 -8.44
CA VAL A 32 8.92 -11.95 -7.90
C VAL A 32 8.84 -10.93 -9.03
N VAL A 33 7.72 -10.21 -9.10
CA VAL A 33 7.51 -9.10 -10.02
C VAL A 33 7.60 -7.79 -9.24
N ASN A 34 8.45 -6.86 -9.70
CA ASN A 34 8.57 -5.53 -9.12
C ASN A 34 7.47 -4.59 -9.66
N VAL A 35 6.88 -3.78 -8.79
CA VAL A 35 5.91 -2.74 -9.13
C VAL A 35 6.46 -1.37 -8.74
N GLY A 36 7.13 -0.72 -9.69
CA GLY A 36 7.67 0.63 -9.56
C GLY A 36 8.92 0.74 -8.66
N ALA A 37 9.14 1.94 -8.12
CA ALA A 37 10.35 2.26 -7.33
C ALA A 37 10.15 2.20 -5.81
N ALA A 38 8.89 2.13 -5.33
CA ALA A 38 8.55 2.24 -3.91
C ALA A 38 8.69 0.91 -3.14
N GLY A 39 9.40 -0.08 -3.67
CA GLY A 39 9.53 -1.40 -3.04
C GLY A 39 8.19 -2.12 -2.88
N THR A 40 7.48 -2.27 -3.99
CA THR A 40 6.22 -3.04 -4.04
C THR A 40 6.45 -4.27 -4.92
N PHE A 41 6.04 -5.44 -4.45
CA PHE A 41 6.31 -6.70 -5.16
C PHE A 41 5.10 -7.62 -5.16
N VAL A 42 4.90 -8.31 -6.27
CA VAL A 42 4.00 -9.47 -6.37
C VAL A 42 4.86 -10.73 -6.36
N VAL A 43 4.55 -11.67 -5.47
CA VAL A 43 5.25 -12.95 -5.34
C VAL A 43 4.28 -14.04 -5.74
N ARG A 44 4.44 -14.58 -6.95
CA ARG A 44 3.47 -15.52 -7.54
C ARG A 44 3.64 -16.93 -7.00
N LYS A 45 4.87 -17.35 -6.68
CA LYS A 45 5.12 -18.67 -6.10
C LYS A 45 4.60 -18.76 -4.67
N THR A 46 4.01 -19.90 -4.32
CA THR A 46 3.57 -20.15 -2.95
C THR A 46 4.77 -20.21 -2.01
N VAL A 47 4.78 -19.31 -1.02
CA VAL A 47 5.81 -19.21 0.01
C VAL A 47 5.16 -18.70 1.29
N SER A 48 5.66 -19.11 2.47
CA SER A 48 5.17 -18.56 3.74
C SER A 48 5.63 -17.11 3.91
N GLN A 49 4.83 -16.28 4.58
CA GLN A 49 5.22 -14.89 4.86
C GLN A 49 6.52 -14.80 5.66
N ALA A 50 6.75 -15.74 6.58
CA ALA A 50 7.98 -15.81 7.37
C ALA A 50 9.21 -16.08 6.50
N LYS A 51 9.13 -17.07 5.58
CA LYS A 51 10.22 -17.37 4.65
C LYS A 51 10.48 -16.22 3.69
N LEU A 52 9.43 -15.62 3.13
CA LEU A 52 9.56 -14.45 2.25
C LEU A 52 10.22 -13.26 2.96
N ARG A 53 9.81 -12.98 4.21
CA ARG A 53 10.41 -11.92 5.04
C ARG A 53 11.90 -12.18 5.30
N ALA A 54 12.27 -13.42 5.61
CA ALA A 54 13.66 -13.80 5.80
C ALA A 54 14.49 -13.61 4.52
N GLU A 55 13.98 -14.06 3.36
CA GLU A 55 14.69 -13.94 2.08
C GLU A 55 14.87 -12.48 1.64
N LEU A 56 13.88 -11.62 1.87
CA LEU A 56 13.99 -10.18 1.60
C LEU A 56 15.02 -9.53 2.53
N ASN A 57 14.94 -9.78 3.83
CA ASN A 57 15.86 -9.18 4.80
C ASN A 57 17.32 -9.61 4.60
N LYS A 58 17.58 -10.81 4.07
CA LYS A 58 18.94 -11.27 3.75
C LYS A 58 19.59 -10.51 2.59
N ARG A 59 18.79 -9.99 1.64
CA ARG A 59 19.27 -9.33 0.42
C ARG A 59 19.27 -7.81 0.50
N LEU A 60 18.50 -7.25 1.44
CA LEU A 60 18.43 -5.81 1.62
C LEU A 60 19.61 -5.31 2.46
N PRO A 61 20.24 -4.19 2.08
CA PRO A 61 21.34 -3.60 2.83
C PRO A 61 20.87 -2.87 4.11
N PHE A 62 19.61 -3.03 4.48
CA PHE A 62 18.98 -2.39 5.64
C PHE A 62 17.86 -3.26 6.19
N LYS A 63 17.50 -3.04 7.46
CA LYS A 63 16.30 -3.62 8.05
C LYS A 63 15.05 -2.97 7.47
N ALA A 64 14.28 -3.74 6.69
CA ALA A 64 13.08 -3.27 6.05
C ALA A 64 11.83 -3.54 6.90
N GLU A 65 10.95 -2.54 6.98
CA GLU A 65 9.59 -2.72 7.46
C GLU A 65 8.72 -3.17 6.29
N LEU A 66 8.15 -4.39 6.40
CA LEU A 66 7.38 -5.02 5.33
C LEU A 66 5.94 -5.27 5.77
N MET A 67 4.99 -4.72 5.03
CA MET A 67 3.59 -5.11 5.07
C MET A 67 3.37 -6.16 4.00
N ILE A 68 3.07 -7.39 4.41
CA ILE A 68 2.83 -8.53 3.51
C ILE A 68 1.38 -8.96 3.67
N CYS A 69 0.66 -9.09 2.56
CA CYS A 69 -0.71 -9.57 2.53
C CYS A 69 -0.89 -10.64 1.43
N PRO A 70 -1.89 -11.51 1.56
CA PRO A 70 -2.37 -12.32 0.46
C PRO A 70 -2.79 -11.46 -0.74
N ALA A 71 -2.53 -11.95 -1.96
CA ALA A 71 -3.01 -11.32 -3.18
C ALA A 71 -4.55 -11.26 -3.24
N ALA A 72 -5.22 -12.30 -2.75
CA ALA A 72 -6.68 -12.39 -2.71
C ALA A 72 -7.32 -11.25 -1.91
N ASP A 73 -6.69 -10.80 -0.81
CA ASP A 73 -7.24 -9.69 -0.01
C ASP A 73 -7.26 -8.38 -0.83
N LEU A 74 -6.24 -8.16 -1.67
CA LEU A 74 -6.13 -7.00 -2.54
C LEU A 74 -7.06 -7.12 -3.76
N GLN A 75 -7.18 -8.31 -4.34
CA GLN A 75 -8.16 -8.58 -5.42
C GLN A 75 -9.58 -8.34 -4.94
N ASN A 76 -9.93 -8.82 -3.74
CA ASN A 76 -11.23 -8.57 -3.13
C ASN A 76 -11.45 -7.07 -2.89
N LEU A 77 -10.43 -6.35 -2.41
CA LEU A 77 -10.51 -4.88 -2.27
C LEU A 77 -10.85 -4.22 -3.61
N VAL A 78 -10.16 -4.57 -4.69
CA VAL A 78 -10.42 -3.99 -6.02
C VAL A 78 -11.81 -4.38 -6.52
N TRP A 79 -12.22 -5.63 -6.36
CA TRP A 79 -13.52 -6.14 -6.79
C TRP A 79 -14.68 -5.42 -6.09
N THR A 80 -14.55 -5.09 -4.80
CA THR A 80 -15.59 -4.33 -4.07
C THR A 80 -15.72 -2.87 -4.48
N ASP A 81 -14.84 -2.36 -5.36
CA ASP A 81 -14.71 -0.95 -5.76
C ASP A 81 -14.94 0.02 -4.59
N PRO A 82 -13.94 0.24 -3.72
CA PRO A 82 -14.11 1.00 -2.48
C PRO A 82 -14.33 2.50 -2.74
N PHE A 83 -14.30 2.93 -4.00
CA PHE A 83 -14.60 4.29 -4.42
C PHE A 83 -15.98 4.42 -5.09
N ALA A 84 -16.70 3.33 -5.30
CA ALA A 84 -18.05 3.36 -5.85
C ALA A 84 -18.96 4.29 -5.03
N GLY A 85 -19.68 5.18 -5.72
CA GLY A 85 -20.56 6.17 -5.09
C GLY A 85 -19.85 7.28 -4.31
N GLN A 86 -18.50 7.33 -4.28
CA GLN A 86 -17.79 8.45 -3.66
C GLN A 86 -17.69 9.63 -4.64
N PRO A 87 -18.09 10.85 -4.24
CA PRO A 87 -17.75 12.03 -5.02
C PRO A 87 -16.23 12.24 -4.96
N ILE A 88 -15.56 12.07 -6.10
CA ILE A 88 -14.12 12.29 -6.24
C ILE A 88 -13.90 13.68 -6.83
N PRO A 89 -13.39 14.66 -6.07
CA PRO A 89 -13.11 15.99 -6.62
C PRO A 89 -12.09 15.92 -7.76
N LYS A 90 -12.20 16.84 -8.72
CA LYS A 90 -11.22 16.96 -9.80
C LYS A 90 -9.81 17.12 -9.22
N GLY A 91 -8.87 16.31 -9.71
CA GLY A 91 -7.47 16.32 -9.25
C GLY A 91 -7.21 15.58 -7.94
N ALA A 92 -8.24 15.03 -7.28
CA ALA A 92 -8.03 14.14 -6.15
C ALA A 92 -7.41 12.81 -6.62
N LYS A 93 -6.43 12.33 -5.86
CA LYS A 93 -5.75 11.06 -6.05
C LYS A 93 -6.33 10.01 -5.11
N ARG A 94 -6.36 8.77 -5.58
CA ARG A 94 -6.81 7.61 -4.83
C ARG A 94 -5.61 6.89 -4.22
N PHE A 95 -5.74 6.46 -2.98
CA PHE A 95 -4.66 5.80 -2.23
C PHE A 95 -5.20 4.64 -1.40
N VAL A 96 -4.34 3.64 -1.22
CA VAL A 96 -4.50 2.58 -0.23
C VAL A 96 -3.34 2.66 0.74
N THR A 97 -3.65 2.68 2.02
CA THR A 97 -2.67 2.56 3.09
C THR A 97 -2.77 1.18 3.72
N VAL A 98 -1.68 0.43 3.64
CA VAL A 98 -1.56 -0.94 4.13
C VAL A 98 -1.04 -0.90 5.55
N LEU A 99 -1.89 -1.32 6.49
CA LEU A 99 -1.61 -1.35 7.92
C LEU A 99 -0.75 -2.58 8.26
N GLY A 100 0.22 -2.42 9.16
CA GLY A 100 1.05 -3.53 9.65
C GLY A 100 0.22 -4.61 10.37
N LYS A 101 -0.84 -4.18 11.07
CA LYS A 101 -1.79 -5.05 11.76
C LYS A 101 -3.22 -4.68 11.39
N ARG A 102 -4.12 -5.66 11.40
CA ARG A 102 -5.56 -5.41 11.25
C ARG A 102 -6.05 -4.56 12.43
N PRO A 103 -6.78 -3.46 12.19
CA PRO A 103 -7.34 -2.65 13.26
C PRO A 103 -8.39 -3.47 14.02
N GLN A 104 -8.40 -3.36 15.35
CA GLN A 104 -9.36 -4.05 16.20
C GLN A 104 -10.70 -3.31 16.28
N THR A 105 -10.65 -1.99 16.20
CA THR A 105 -11.81 -1.11 16.18
C THR A 105 -11.82 -0.31 14.88
N LEU A 106 -13.01 -0.14 14.30
CA LEU A 106 -13.20 0.67 13.11
C LEU A 106 -13.82 2.01 13.50
N PRO A 107 -13.16 3.15 13.20
CA PRO A 107 -13.76 4.46 13.38
C PRO A 107 -14.94 4.65 12.41
N ARG A 108 -15.84 5.58 12.73
CA ARG A 108 -16.92 5.97 11.82
C ARG A 108 -16.34 6.61 10.56
N LEU A 109 -16.80 6.16 9.40
CA LEU A 109 -16.39 6.66 8.09
C LEU A 109 -17.48 7.56 7.47
N PRO A 110 -17.12 8.49 6.56
CA PRO A 110 -15.75 8.85 6.20
C PRO A 110 -15.05 9.68 7.28
N ILE A 111 -13.72 9.62 7.33
CA ILE A 111 -12.90 10.49 8.17
C ILE A 111 -12.26 11.55 7.29
N LEU A 112 -12.46 12.81 7.64
CA LEU A 112 -11.90 13.96 6.93
C LEU A 112 -10.71 14.51 7.72
N ARG A 113 -9.62 14.89 7.05
CA ARG A 113 -8.53 15.62 7.69
C ARG A 113 -7.99 16.71 6.75
N PRO A 114 -7.99 17.99 7.18
CA PRO A 114 -8.75 18.53 8.31
C PRO A 114 -10.26 18.28 8.14
N ASP A 115 -11.03 18.45 9.22
CA ASP A 115 -12.49 18.32 9.18
C ASP A 115 -13.12 19.44 8.33
N GLY A 116 -14.28 19.17 7.72
CA GLY A 116 -15.03 20.14 6.91
C GLY A 116 -14.71 20.10 5.41
N ALA A 117 -15.16 21.13 4.69
CA ALA A 117 -15.14 21.18 3.22
C ALA A 117 -13.73 21.25 2.61
N GLU A 118 -12.74 21.72 3.35
CA GLU A 118 -11.34 21.90 2.92
C GLU A 118 -10.44 20.71 3.30
N TRP A 119 -11.03 19.51 3.45
CA TRP A 119 -10.27 18.30 3.75
C TRP A 119 -9.20 18.02 2.68
N GLN A 120 -8.03 17.54 3.12
CA GLN A 120 -6.93 17.09 2.25
C GLN A 120 -6.89 15.58 2.13
N VAL A 121 -7.18 14.86 3.22
CA VAL A 121 -7.31 13.40 3.26
C VAL A 121 -8.74 13.06 3.65
N LYS A 122 -9.39 12.19 2.86
CA LYS A 122 -10.68 11.58 3.19
C LYS A 122 -10.53 10.06 3.20
N VAL A 123 -10.56 9.43 4.36
CA VAL A 123 -10.61 7.96 4.48
C VAL A 123 -12.05 7.52 4.26
N VAL A 124 -12.28 6.71 3.24
CA VAL A 124 -13.64 6.33 2.77
C VAL A 124 -14.02 4.89 3.12
N ALA A 125 -13.04 4.00 3.23
CA ALA A 125 -13.27 2.59 3.53
C ALA A 125 -12.11 2.02 4.34
N VAL A 126 -12.40 0.98 5.13
CA VAL A 126 -11.40 0.13 5.77
C VAL A 126 -11.80 -1.32 5.55
N SER A 127 -10.94 -2.11 4.91
CA SER A 127 -11.18 -3.52 4.63
C SER A 127 -9.95 -4.33 5.00
N GLY A 128 -10.08 -5.23 5.99
CA GLY A 128 -8.95 -5.99 6.52
C GLY A 128 -7.83 -5.06 7.02
N LYS A 129 -6.68 -5.08 6.34
CA LYS A 129 -5.52 -4.23 6.64
C LYS A 129 -5.43 -2.97 5.75
N PHE A 130 -6.42 -2.71 4.92
CA PHE A 130 -6.38 -1.63 3.94
C PHE A 130 -7.28 -0.47 4.37
N ALA A 131 -6.69 0.69 4.58
CA ALA A 131 -7.43 1.95 4.67
C ALA A 131 -7.42 2.62 3.29
N VAL A 132 -8.60 2.90 2.75
CA VAL A 132 -8.78 3.51 1.43
C VAL A 132 -9.06 4.98 1.61
N SER A 133 -8.35 5.82 0.85
CA SER A 133 -8.46 7.27 0.99
C SER A 133 -8.41 8.01 -0.33
N LEU A 134 -9.12 9.13 -0.36
CA LEU A 134 -8.92 10.20 -1.33
C LEU A 134 -7.94 11.22 -0.74
N TRP A 135 -7.11 11.78 -1.60
CA TRP A 135 -6.19 12.84 -1.26
C TRP A 135 -6.23 13.95 -2.28
N ARG A 136 -6.25 15.20 -1.83
CA ARG A 136 -6.08 16.36 -2.70
C ARG A 136 -5.17 17.37 -2.02
N ARG A 137 -4.40 18.09 -2.82
CA ARG A 137 -3.51 19.14 -2.34
C ARG A 137 -4.32 20.42 -2.16
N LEU A 138 -4.37 20.91 -0.93
CA LEU A 138 -4.97 22.21 -0.61
C LEU A 138 -4.04 22.99 0.33
N GLY A 139 -3.95 24.30 0.13
CA GLY A 139 -3.12 25.18 0.94
C GLY A 139 -1.60 24.91 0.82
N ARG A 140 -0.84 25.49 1.76
CA ARG A 140 0.63 25.40 1.81
C ARG A 140 1.12 24.16 2.56
N SER A 141 0.46 23.79 3.65
CA SER A 141 0.82 22.63 4.48
C SER A 141 0.18 21.36 3.92
N LEU A 142 1.01 20.38 3.55
CA LEU A 142 0.55 19.12 2.99
C LEU A 142 0.26 18.10 4.10
N LEU A 143 -0.93 17.53 4.07
CA LEU A 143 -1.27 16.38 4.90
C LEU A 143 -1.37 15.13 4.02
N TYR A 144 -0.53 14.12 4.27
CA TYR A 144 -0.46 12.91 3.44
C TYR A 144 -1.25 11.75 4.06
N PRO A 145 -1.88 10.85 3.27
CA PRO A 145 -2.72 9.79 3.82
C PRO A 145 -2.01 8.88 4.83
N ASN A 146 -0.73 8.59 4.63
CA ASN A 146 0.03 7.72 5.55
C ASN A 146 -0.02 8.26 6.98
N GLU A 147 0.32 9.54 7.17
CA GLU A 147 0.35 10.19 8.49
C GLU A 147 -1.02 10.16 9.16
N VAL A 148 -2.07 10.49 8.41
CA VAL A 148 -3.45 10.47 8.91
C VAL A 148 -3.87 9.08 9.35
N VAL A 149 -3.62 8.07 8.52
CA VAL A 149 -4.03 6.69 8.79
C VAL A 149 -3.25 6.12 9.98
N GLU A 150 -1.95 6.37 10.08
CA GLU A 150 -1.16 5.93 11.25
C GLU A 150 -1.66 6.57 12.54
N LYS A 151 -2.00 7.87 12.52
CA LYS A 151 -2.56 8.56 13.68
C LYS A 151 -3.92 8.00 14.10
N ILE A 152 -4.76 7.59 13.14
CA ILE A 152 -6.08 7.01 13.42
C ILE A 152 -5.96 5.61 14.03
N PHE A 153 -5.09 4.75 13.48
CA PHE A 153 -5.05 3.33 13.86
C PHE A 153 -3.92 2.96 14.83
N GLY A 154 -2.98 3.87 15.10
CA GLY A 154 -1.89 3.65 16.05
C GLY A 154 -0.92 2.54 15.65
N VAL A 155 -0.84 2.20 14.37
CA VAL A 155 0.04 1.13 13.86
C VAL A 155 0.87 1.62 12.68
N PRO A 156 2.09 1.09 12.50
CA PRO A 156 2.89 1.30 11.30
C PRO A 156 2.11 1.00 10.02
N ALA A 157 2.23 1.85 9.01
CA ALA A 157 1.58 1.69 7.73
C ALA A 157 2.44 2.15 6.55
N THR A 158 2.03 1.77 5.33
CA THR A 158 2.63 2.28 4.10
C THR A 158 1.56 2.54 3.04
N THR A 159 1.63 3.70 2.39
CA THR A 159 0.67 4.14 1.38
C THR A 159 1.15 3.89 -0.05
N ARG A 160 0.23 3.45 -0.93
CA ARG A 160 0.42 3.35 -2.38
C ARG A 160 -0.71 4.02 -3.12
N ASN A 161 -0.38 4.61 -4.27
CA ASN A 161 -1.37 5.14 -5.18
C ASN A 161 -2.25 4.01 -5.71
N TRP A 162 -3.53 4.27 -5.95
CA TRP A 162 -4.45 3.28 -6.50
C TRP A 162 -3.99 2.68 -7.82
N ASN A 163 -3.31 3.46 -8.68
CA ASN A 163 -2.74 2.95 -9.93
C ASN A 163 -1.70 1.84 -9.67
N THR A 164 -1.00 1.86 -8.53
CA THR A 164 -0.12 0.76 -8.11
C THR A 164 -0.92 -0.49 -7.75
N ILE A 165 -2.10 -0.32 -7.14
CA ILE A 165 -3.01 -1.41 -6.78
C ILE A 165 -3.62 -2.03 -8.04
N GLU A 166 -4.01 -1.20 -9.02
CA GLU A 166 -4.47 -1.65 -10.33
C GLU A 166 -3.36 -2.41 -11.08
N ALA A 167 -2.13 -1.88 -11.11
CA ALA A 167 -1.00 -2.60 -11.70
C ALA A 167 -0.72 -3.96 -11.03
N ILE A 168 -0.89 -4.07 -9.71
CA ILE A 168 -0.79 -5.36 -9.00
C ILE A 168 -1.88 -6.33 -9.47
N ARG A 169 -3.13 -5.85 -9.62
CA ARG A 169 -4.22 -6.67 -10.16
C ARG A 169 -3.86 -7.18 -11.55
N ASP A 170 -3.42 -6.30 -12.46
CA ASP A 170 -3.12 -6.68 -13.85
C ASP A 170 -2.02 -7.75 -13.92
N ILE A 171 -0.99 -7.64 -13.05
CA ILE A 171 0.07 -8.65 -12.89
C ILE A 171 -0.46 -9.99 -12.38
N LEU A 172 -1.46 -9.98 -11.50
CA LEU A 172 -2.08 -11.19 -10.95
C LEU A 172 -3.03 -11.87 -11.95
N GLU A 173 -3.65 -11.09 -12.83
CA GLU A 173 -4.57 -11.56 -13.87
C GLU A 173 -3.85 -11.96 -15.17
N GLY A 174 -2.55 -11.66 -15.29
CA GLY A 174 -1.76 -11.98 -16.48
C GLY A 174 -2.00 -11.04 -17.66
N VAL A 175 -2.48 -9.82 -17.39
CA VAL A 175 -2.79 -8.79 -18.39
C VAL A 175 -1.57 -7.89 -18.68
N SER A 176 -0.45 -8.15 -18.00
CA SER A 176 0.78 -7.34 -18.00
C SER A 176 1.90 -7.85 -18.91
#